data_AF-R7UD31-F1
#
_entry.id   AF-R7UD31-F1
#
_cell.length_a   1.000
_cell.length_b   1.000
_cell.length_c   1.000
_cell.angle_alpha   90.00
_cell.angle_beta   90.00
_cell.angle_gamma   90.00
#
_symmetry.space_group_name_H-M   'P 1'
#
loop_
_entity.id
_entity.type
_entity.pdbx_description
1 polymer ?
#
loop_
_entity_poly.entity_id
_entity_poly.type
_entity_poly.pdbx_seq_one_letter_code
_entity_poly.pdbx_strand_id
1 'polypeptide(L)'
;MRHDANLVLPIRQTASIFKQPVTVIRNRPESITRSDLKHGPQEQPKQLFWEKRLEGLHACDTNEERFKSLDLPHNIQGAGPNLSTENLLQSIAAALHVSSQPITGQNATKSVLMKNPSASINTEQPLIQAVTVTDIDIKRQESRVQDARKRLEQAMSTLY
;
A
#
# COMPACT_ATOMS: atom_id res chain seq x y z
N MET A 1 30.55 29.92 -6.14
CA MET A 1 30.96 30.26 -4.76
C MET A 1 30.73 29.03 -3.89
N ARG A 2 31.76 28.22 -3.65
CA ARG A 2 31.64 27.00 -2.85
C ARG A 2 31.44 27.42 -1.39
N HIS A 3 30.30 27.03 -0.79
CA HIS A 3 30.07 27.22 0.64
C HIS A 3 30.71 26.04 1.36
N ASP A 4 31.82 26.30 2.04
CA ASP A 4 32.47 25.30 2.91
C ASP A 4 31.56 25.03 4.11
N ALA A 5 30.75 23.97 4.02
CA ALA A 5 29.80 23.54 5.04
C ALA A 5 30.47 22.89 6.29
N ASN A 6 31.77 23.11 6.49
CA ASN A 6 32.55 22.48 7.57
C ASN A 6 32.59 23.29 8.88
N LEU A 7 31.85 24.40 8.99
CA LEU A 7 31.88 25.25 10.18
C LEU A 7 30.70 25.07 11.16
N VAL A 8 29.82 24.09 10.95
CA VAL A 8 28.73 23.84 11.90
C VAL A 8 29.18 22.74 12.88
N LEU A 9 29.49 23.13 14.12
CA LEU A 9 29.72 22.21 15.23
C LEU A 9 28.53 21.24 15.34
N PRO A 10 28.72 19.96 15.72
CA PRO A 10 27.60 19.04 15.87
C PRO A 10 26.55 19.61 16.83
N ILE A 11 25.33 19.77 16.32
CA ILE A 11 24.18 20.27 17.06
C ILE A 11 23.34 19.06 17.48
N ARG A 12 22.78 19.09 18.71
CA ARG A 12 21.82 18.08 19.14
C ARG A 12 20.60 18.07 18.21
N GLN A 13 20.27 16.92 17.64
CA GLN A 13 18.98 16.69 16.96
C GLN A 13 17.90 16.30 17.96
N THR A 14 17.64 17.18 18.94
CA THR A 14 16.50 17.03 19.85
C THR A 14 15.38 17.95 19.38
N ALA A 15 14.14 17.67 19.79
CA ALA A 15 12.98 18.53 19.51
C ALA A 15 13.08 19.94 20.12
N SER A 16 14.17 20.26 20.82
CA SER A 16 14.41 21.57 21.40
C SER A 16 14.91 22.55 20.35
N ILE A 17 14.25 23.70 20.26
CA ILE A 17 14.58 24.78 19.32
C ILE A 17 15.84 25.55 19.72
N PHE A 18 16.28 25.43 20.97
CA PHE A 18 17.48 26.10 21.48
C PHE A 18 18.73 25.30 21.17
N LYS A 19 19.62 25.89 20.38
CA LYS A 19 20.88 25.26 19.97
C LYS A 19 21.87 25.29 21.14
N GLN A 20 22.14 24.14 21.73
CA GLN A 20 23.23 23.97 22.68
C GLN A 20 24.47 23.40 21.96
N PRO A 21 25.67 23.95 22.23
CA PRO A 21 26.91 23.44 21.66
C PRO A 21 27.21 22.03 22.21
N VAL A 22 27.79 21.16 21.37
CA VAL A 22 28.23 19.81 21.75
C VAL A 22 29.72 19.67 21.51
N THR A 23 30.43 19.08 22.47
CA THR A 23 31.85 18.73 22.34
C THR A 23 31.99 17.34 21.73
N VAL A 24 32.70 17.24 20.60
CA VAL A 24 32.99 15.96 19.95
C VAL A 24 34.24 15.37 20.57
N ILE A 25 34.10 14.24 21.26
CA ILE A 25 35.24 13.48 21.78
C ILE A 25 35.56 12.37 20.78
N ARG A 26 36.76 12.40 20.17
CA ARG A 26 37.25 11.33 19.30
C ARG A 26 38.34 10.53 20.01
N ASN A 27 38.06 9.26 20.29
CA ASN A 27 39.02 8.37 20.95
C ASN A 27 40.07 7.78 19.99
N ARG A 28 39.92 7.98 18.67
CA ARG A 28 40.87 7.55 17.64
C ARG A 28 41.08 8.67 16.60
N PRO A 29 42.26 9.29 16.53
CA PRO A 29 42.53 10.41 15.62
C PRO A 29 42.48 10.01 14.14
N GLU A 30 42.71 8.73 13.83
CA GLU A 30 42.66 8.19 12.46
C GLU A 30 41.25 7.84 11.97
N SER A 31 40.24 7.93 12.85
CA SER A 31 38.85 7.64 12.48
C SER A 31 38.25 8.82 11.71
N ILE A 32 38.41 8.79 10.39
CA ILE A 32 37.68 9.67 9.48
C ILE A 32 36.22 9.23 9.52
N THR A 33 35.39 9.94 10.29
CA THR A 33 33.95 9.78 10.23
C THR A 33 33.54 10.16 8.81
N ARG A 34 33.12 9.20 7.98
CA ARG A 34 32.62 9.47 6.63
C ARG A 34 31.39 10.38 6.76
N SER A 35 31.57 11.68 6.56
CA SER A 35 30.50 12.68 6.54
C SER A 35 29.67 12.60 5.26
N ASP A 36 30.24 11.99 4.21
CA ASP A 36 29.58 11.75 2.94
C ASP A 36 28.76 10.45 2.99
N LEU A 37 27.70 10.45 3.79
CA LEU A 37 26.49 9.83 3.28
C LEU A 37 25.87 10.86 2.34
N LYS A 38 26.35 10.88 1.09
CA LYS A 38 25.62 11.49 -0.02
C LYS A 38 24.33 10.69 -0.17
N HIS A 39 23.35 10.99 0.66
CA HIS A 39 22.03 10.47 0.49
C HIS A 39 21.57 11.04 -0.84
N GLY A 40 21.42 10.18 -1.84
CA GLY A 40 20.66 10.50 -3.05
C GLY A 40 19.23 10.92 -2.68
N PRO A 41 18.34 11.14 -3.66
CA PRO A 41 16.95 11.42 -3.35
C PRO A 41 16.42 10.34 -2.37
N GLN A 42 16.16 10.75 -1.12
CA GLN A 42 15.55 9.89 -0.13
C GLN A 42 14.08 9.79 -0.51
N GLU A 43 13.71 8.69 -1.14
CA GLU A 43 12.30 8.34 -1.27
C GLU A 43 11.68 8.34 0.13
N GLN A 44 10.51 8.95 0.26
CA GLN A 44 9.83 8.98 1.55
C GLN A 44 9.55 7.53 1.98
N PRO A 45 9.77 7.19 3.26
CA PRO A 45 9.50 5.86 3.74
C PRO A 45 8.01 5.54 3.55
N LYS A 46 7.72 4.44 2.84
CA LYS A 46 6.35 3.95 2.67
C LYS A 46 5.99 3.00 3.80
N GLN A 47 4.82 3.21 4.41
CA GLN A 47 4.32 2.31 5.44
C GLN A 47 3.70 1.07 4.81
N LEU A 48 4.31 -0.09 5.03
CA LEU A 48 3.73 -1.37 4.65
C LEU A 48 2.58 -1.75 5.59
N PHE A 49 1.58 -2.44 5.05
CA PHE A 49 0.41 -2.94 5.80
C PHE A 49 -0.36 -1.85 6.56
N TRP A 50 -0.42 -0.63 6.01
CA TRP A 50 -1.17 0.47 6.60
C TRP A 50 -2.67 0.15 6.71
N GLU A 51 -3.19 -0.76 5.88
CA GLU A 51 -4.58 -1.23 5.90
C GLU A 51 -4.95 -1.86 7.25
N LYS A 52 -3.98 -2.47 7.94
CA LYS A 52 -4.19 -3.02 9.28
C LYS A 52 -4.51 -1.95 10.32
N ARG A 53 -4.04 -0.72 10.11
CA ARG A 53 -4.35 0.43 10.98
C ARG A 53 -5.81 0.86 10.88
N LEU A 54 -6.50 0.45 9.82
CA LEU A 54 -7.91 0.71 9.60
C LEU A 54 -8.80 -0.47 10.02
N GLU A 55 -8.23 -1.52 10.64
CA GLU A 55 -9.02 -2.62 11.18
C GLU A 55 -9.99 -2.10 12.26
N GLY A 56 -11.26 -2.53 12.16
CA GLY A 56 -12.33 -2.09 13.06
C GLY A 56 -12.97 -0.74 12.68
N LEU A 57 -12.44 -0.04 11.67
CA LEU A 57 -13.07 1.16 11.12
C LEU A 57 -14.01 0.77 9.98
N HIS A 58 -15.25 1.26 10.05
CA HIS A 58 -16.28 0.99 9.07
C HIS A 58 -17.07 2.25 8.76
N ALA A 59 -17.60 2.32 7.54
CA ALA A 59 -18.55 3.37 7.20
C ALA A 59 -19.92 3.02 7.80
N CYS A 60 -20.60 4.02 8.35
CA CYS A 60 -21.96 3.91 8.85
C CYS A 60 -22.87 4.97 8.21
N ASP A 61 -24.17 4.71 8.20
CA ASP A 61 -25.17 5.67 7.77
C ASP A 61 -25.48 6.71 8.87
N THR A 62 -26.47 7.57 8.64
CA THR A 62 -26.90 8.59 9.62
C THR A 62 -27.52 7.99 10.89
N ASN A 63 -27.90 6.70 10.87
CA ASN A 63 -28.45 5.97 12.00
C ASN A 63 -27.39 5.10 12.70
N GLU A 64 -26.11 5.29 12.37
CA GLU A 64 -24.98 4.50 12.86
C GLU A 64 -25.01 3.03 12.43
N GLU A 65 -25.81 2.66 11.43
CA GLU A 65 -25.82 1.30 10.88
C GLU A 65 -24.64 1.11 9.92
N ARG A 66 -23.86 0.06 10.17
CA ARG A 66 -22.68 -0.27 9.36
C ARG A 66 -23.09 -0.66 7.95
N PHE A 67 -22.45 -0.05 6.95
CA PHE A 67 -22.59 -0.48 5.57
C PHE A 67 -22.06 -1.91 5.37
N LYS A 68 -22.79 -2.69 4.57
CA LYS A 68 -22.34 -4.02 4.16
C LYS A 68 -21.05 -3.90 3.34
N SER A 69 -19.99 -4.54 3.81
CA SER A 69 -18.71 -4.63 3.09
C SER A 69 -18.88 -5.41 1.78
N LEU A 70 -18.09 -5.05 0.76
CA LEU A 70 -18.08 -5.79 -0.51
C LEU A 70 -17.47 -7.18 -0.31
N ASP A 71 -18.00 -8.16 -1.04
CA ASP A 71 -17.42 -9.49 -1.11
C ASP A 71 -16.35 -9.53 -2.20
N LEU A 72 -15.15 -9.99 -1.85
CA LEU A 72 -14.10 -10.20 -2.85
C LEU A 72 -14.37 -11.49 -3.64
N PRO A 73 -14.14 -11.48 -4.96
CA PRO A 73 -14.10 -12.69 -5.77
C PRO A 73 -13.13 -13.73 -5.20
N HIS A 74 -13.52 -15.01 -5.22
CA HIS A 74 -12.72 -16.14 -4.73
C HIS A 74 -11.31 -16.28 -5.35
N ASN A 75 -11.08 -15.74 -6.55
CA ASN A 75 -9.78 -15.74 -7.21
C ASN A 75 -8.85 -14.61 -6.72
N ILE A 76 -9.37 -13.66 -5.93
CA ILE A 76 -8.57 -12.61 -5.30
C ILE A 76 -8.17 -13.10 -3.90
N GLN A 77 -6.88 -13.33 -3.72
CA GLN A 77 -6.30 -13.84 -2.47
C GLN A 77 -5.31 -12.85 -1.88
N GLY A 78 -5.24 -12.78 -0.54
CA GLY A 78 -4.29 -11.91 0.15
C GLY A 78 -2.85 -12.43 0.04
N ALA A 79 -1.93 -11.52 -0.30
CA ALA A 79 -0.50 -11.79 -0.46
C ALA A 79 0.31 -11.62 0.84
N GLY A 80 -0.31 -11.12 1.91
CA GLY A 80 0.32 -10.82 3.20
C GLY A 80 -0.23 -11.61 4.40
N PRO A 81 0.35 -11.40 5.59
CA PRO A 81 -0.06 -12.06 6.83
C PRO A 81 -1.42 -11.55 7.32
N ASN A 82 -2.32 -12.47 7.63
CA ASN A 82 -3.59 -12.20 8.33
C ASN A 82 -4.37 -11.01 7.76
N LEU A 83 -4.44 -10.91 6.43
CA LEU A 83 -5.22 -9.86 5.76
C LEU A 83 -6.68 -10.30 5.66
N SER A 84 -7.57 -9.50 6.23
CA SER A 84 -9.02 -9.65 6.05
C SER A 84 -9.45 -9.16 4.67
N THR A 85 -10.66 -9.56 4.24
CA THR A 85 -11.29 -9.05 3.01
C THR A 85 -11.29 -7.52 2.95
N GLU A 86 -11.54 -6.86 4.08
CA GLU A 86 -11.58 -5.39 4.16
C GLU A 86 -10.20 -4.78 3.96
N ASN A 87 -9.14 -5.36 4.52
CA ASN A 87 -7.78 -4.88 4.28
C ASN A 87 -7.42 -4.99 2.80
N LEU A 88 -7.80 -6.09 2.16
CA LEU A 88 -7.56 -6.28 0.72
C LEU A 88 -8.32 -5.24 -0.11
N LEU A 89 -9.59 -4.98 0.21
CA LEU A 89 -10.39 -3.96 -0.46
C LEU A 89 -9.81 -2.55 -0.28
N GLN A 90 -9.34 -2.20 0.92
CA GLN A 90 -8.68 -0.93 1.19
C GLN A 90 -7.40 -0.79 0.35
N SER A 91 -6.60 -1.86 0.28
CA SER A 91 -5.37 -1.91 -0.53
C SER A 91 -5.67 -1.72 -2.02
N ILE A 92 -6.68 -2.44 -2.54
CA ILE A 92 -7.12 -2.34 -3.94
C ILE A 92 -7.66 -0.93 -4.23
N ALA A 93 -8.52 -0.39 -3.37
CA ALA A 93 -9.11 0.92 -3.55
C ALA A 93 -8.05 2.03 -3.57
N ALA A 94 -7.07 1.97 -2.66
CA ALA A 94 -5.96 2.91 -2.65
C ALA A 94 -5.10 2.80 -3.91
N ALA A 95 -4.79 1.57 -4.34
CA ALA A 95 -4.03 1.34 -5.56
C ALA A 95 -4.75 1.89 -6.80
N LEU A 96 -6.06 1.64 -6.92
CA LEU A 96 -6.89 2.15 -8.02
C LEU A 96 -7.06 3.68 -7.98
N HIS A 97 -7.04 4.28 -6.80
CA HIS A 97 -7.21 5.72 -6.63
C HIS A 97 -5.93 6.50 -6.95
N VAL A 98 -4.78 5.99 -6.52
CA VAL A 98 -3.50 6.72 -6.57
C VAL A 98 -2.67 6.34 -7.81
N SER A 99 -2.77 5.10 -8.29
CA SER A 99 -1.93 4.62 -9.38
C SER A 99 -2.53 4.93 -10.76
N SER A 100 -1.68 5.35 -11.69
CA SER A 100 -1.99 5.39 -13.12
C SER A 100 -1.47 4.16 -13.88
N GLN A 101 -0.85 3.20 -13.18
CA GLN A 101 -0.28 1.99 -13.75
C GLN A 101 -1.27 0.81 -13.64
N PRO A 102 -1.12 -0.23 -14.47
CA PRO A 102 -1.92 -1.44 -14.36
C PRO A 102 -1.85 -2.06 -12.96
N ILE A 103 -3.01 -2.45 -12.42
CA ILE A 103 -3.12 -3.13 -11.13
C ILE A 103 -3.23 -4.63 -11.38
N THR A 104 -2.14 -5.34 -11.11
CA THR A 104 -2.00 -6.79 -11.32
C THR A 104 -1.84 -7.57 -10.02
N GLY A 105 -1.45 -6.92 -8.92
CA GLY A 105 -1.15 -7.56 -7.63
C GLY A 105 0.34 -7.89 -7.45
N GLN A 106 0.65 -8.62 -6.38
CA GLN A 106 2.01 -9.03 -6.02
C GLN A 106 2.46 -10.26 -6.83
N ASN A 107 3.55 -10.11 -7.58
CA ASN A 107 4.10 -11.20 -8.40
C ASN A 107 4.85 -12.24 -7.57
N ALA A 108 5.44 -11.83 -6.45
CA ALA A 108 6.10 -12.75 -5.54
C ALA A 108 5.08 -13.71 -4.92
N THR A 109 5.49 -14.96 -4.68
CA THR A 109 4.63 -15.92 -4.00
C THR A 109 4.43 -15.52 -2.54
N LYS A 110 3.27 -15.86 -1.98
CA LYS A 110 2.98 -15.63 -0.55
C LYS A 110 4.09 -16.11 0.38
N SER A 111 4.76 -17.23 0.08
CA SER A 111 5.88 -17.73 0.88
C SER A 111 7.08 -16.77 0.89
N VAL A 112 7.42 -16.19 -0.26
CA VAL A 112 8.53 -15.22 -0.39
C VAL A 112 8.17 -13.92 0.33
N LEU A 113 6.95 -13.44 0.12
CA LEU A 113 6.43 -12.23 0.76
C LEU A 113 6.48 -12.31 2.29
N MET A 114 6.17 -13.48 2.84
CA MET A 114 6.20 -13.71 4.29
C MET A 114 7.61 -13.79 4.88
N LYS A 115 8.63 -14.21 4.11
CA LYS A 115 10.00 -14.33 4.61
C LYS A 115 10.68 -12.97 4.81
N ASN A 116 10.49 -12.05 3.87
CA ASN A 116 11.01 -10.70 3.98
C ASN A 116 10.07 -9.69 3.30
N PRO A 117 8.98 -9.28 3.99
CA PRO A 117 8.00 -8.36 3.42
C PRO A 117 8.62 -7.04 2.96
N SER A 118 9.59 -6.53 3.72
CA SER A 118 10.22 -5.23 3.44
C SER A 118 10.99 -5.17 2.12
N ALA A 119 11.54 -6.31 1.67
CA ALA A 119 12.31 -6.38 0.43
C ALA A 119 11.52 -6.95 -0.76
N SER A 120 10.40 -7.63 -0.51
CA SER A 120 9.69 -8.41 -1.54
C SER A 120 8.32 -7.87 -1.92
N ILE A 121 7.74 -6.97 -1.10
CA ILE A 121 6.48 -6.30 -1.44
C ILE A 121 6.75 -5.19 -2.44
N ASN A 122 6.02 -5.21 -3.56
CA ASN A 122 5.92 -4.09 -4.46
C ASN A 122 4.90 -3.09 -3.90
N THR A 123 5.37 -1.91 -3.49
CA THR A 123 4.53 -0.85 -2.92
C THR A 123 3.59 -0.19 -3.94
N GLU A 124 3.84 -0.38 -5.24
CA GLU A 124 3.01 0.15 -6.33
C GLU A 124 1.86 -0.79 -6.70
N GLN A 125 1.74 -1.93 -6.03
CA GLN A 125 0.69 -2.91 -6.25
C GLN A 125 -0.04 -3.21 -4.94
N PRO A 126 -1.35 -3.52 -4.98
CA PRO A 126 -2.11 -3.89 -3.79
C PRO A 126 -1.60 -5.19 -3.16
N LEU A 127 -1.93 -5.43 -1.89
CA LEU A 127 -1.53 -6.61 -1.12
C LEU A 127 -2.32 -7.89 -1.47
N ILE A 128 -2.70 -8.04 -2.74
CA ILE A 128 -3.32 -9.25 -3.29
C ILE A 128 -2.30 -10.04 -4.10
N GLN A 129 -2.47 -11.36 -4.19
CA GLN A 129 -1.66 -12.19 -5.08
C GLN A 129 -1.95 -11.79 -6.52
N ALA A 130 -0.93 -11.90 -7.38
CA ALA A 130 -1.10 -11.62 -8.80
C ALA A 130 -2.34 -12.34 -9.37
N VAL A 131 -3.25 -11.57 -9.94
CA VAL A 131 -4.50 -12.09 -10.51
C VAL A 131 -4.30 -12.37 -11.99
N THR A 132 -4.68 -13.56 -12.44
CA THR A 132 -4.70 -13.93 -13.85
C THR A 132 -6.13 -14.16 -14.29
N VAL A 133 -6.55 -13.51 -15.37
CA VAL A 133 -7.88 -13.69 -15.95
C VAL A 133 -7.86 -14.95 -16.82
N THR A 134 -8.75 -15.88 -16.55
CA THR A 134 -8.89 -17.12 -17.31
C THR A 134 -10.10 -17.10 -18.23
N ASP A 135 -10.16 -18.00 -19.22
CA ASP A 135 -11.33 -18.16 -20.09
C ASP A 135 -12.60 -18.50 -19.30
N ILE A 136 -12.45 -19.18 -18.15
CA ILE A 136 -13.58 -19.50 -17.26
C ILE A 136 -14.15 -18.23 -16.64
N ASP A 137 -13.29 -17.29 -16.25
CA ASP A 137 -13.71 -16.01 -15.69
C ASP A 137 -14.45 -15.17 -16.74
N ILE A 138 -13.95 -15.15 -17.98
CA ILE A 138 -14.57 -14.47 -19.12
C ILE A 138 -15.97 -15.04 -19.38
N LYS A 139 -16.08 -16.35 -19.58
CA LYS A 139 -17.37 -17.02 -19.83
C LYS A 139 -18.38 -16.80 -18.72
N ARG A 140 -17.93 -16.84 -17.45
CA ARG A 140 -18.79 -16.56 -16.30
C ARG A 140 -19.32 -15.13 -16.33
N GLN A 141 -18.47 -14.17 -16.68
CA GLN A 141 -18.87 -12.77 -16.75
C GLN A 141 -19.83 -12.52 -17.93
N GLU A 142 -19.60 -13.14 -19.09
CA GLU A 142 -20.51 -13.09 -20.24
C GLU A 142 -21.91 -13.62 -19.89
N SER A 143 -21.98 -14.79 -19.24
CA SER A 143 -23.24 -15.38 -18.78
C SER A 143 -24.00 -14.44 -17.84
N ARG A 144 -23.31 -13.81 -16.87
CA ARG A 144 -23.94 -12.86 -15.94
C ARG A 144 -24.53 -11.65 -16.66
N VAL A 145 -23.82 -11.12 -17.66
CA VAL A 145 -24.29 -9.98 -18.46
C VAL A 145 -25.50 -10.38 -19.31
N GLN A 146 -25.49 -11.57 -19.91
CA GLN A 146 -26.61 -12.08 -20.70
C GLN A 146 -27.87 -12.25 -19.84
N ASP A 147 -27.74 -12.81 -18.64
CA ASP A 147 -28.85 -12.96 -17.69
C ASP A 147 -29.41 -11.60 -17.27
N ALA A 148 -28.55 -10.62 -17.00
CA ALA A 148 -28.97 -9.27 -16.65
C ALA A 148 -29.75 -8.59 -17.80
N ARG A 149 -29.30 -8.76 -19.05
CA ARG A 149 -30.01 -8.25 -20.24
C ARG A 149 -31.38 -8.89 -20.39
N LYS A 150 -31.50 -10.21 -20.20
CA LYS A 150 -32.79 -10.91 -20.29
C LYS A 150 -33.77 -10.43 -19.21
N ARG A 151 -33.29 -10.22 -17.98
CA ARG A 151 -34.11 -9.67 -16.89
C ARG A 151 -34.58 -8.24 -17.20
N LEU A 152 -33.70 -7.42 -17.77
CA LEU A 152 -34.05 -6.06 -18.19
C LEU A 152 -35.13 -6.09 -19.30
N GLU A 153 -34.96 -6.93 -20.32
CA GLU A 153 -35.93 -7.08 -21.41
C GLU A 153 -37.31 -7.50 -20.88
N GLN A 154 -37.36 -8.48 -19.96
CA GLN A 154 -38.60 -8.91 -19.32
C GLN A 154 -39.27 -7.77 -18.55
N ALA A 155 -38.50 -7.03 -17.74
CA ALA A 155 -39.02 -5.89 -16.97
C ALA A 155 -39.57 -4.78 -17.89
N MET A 156 -38.89 -4.53 -19.01
CA MET A 156 -39.37 -3.57 -20.02
C MET A 156 -40.64 -4.07 -20.73
N SER A 157 -40.71 -5.35 -21.06
CA SER A 157 -41.90 -5.95 -21.69
C SER A 157 -43.12 -5.97 -20.77
N THR A 158 -42.94 -5.93 -19.45
CA THR A 158 -44.07 -5.83 -18.49
C THR A 158 -44.56 -4.40 -18.26
N LEU A 159 -43.83 -3.39 -18.74
CA LEU A 159 -44.19 -1.97 -18.63
C LEU A 159 -45.04 -1.46 -19.81
N TYR A 160 -45.17 -2.26 -20.88
CA TYR A 160 -45.98 -2.01 -22.07
C TYR A 160 -47.07 -3.08 -22.20
#